data_AF-A0AAV4H5B5-F1
#
_entry.id   AF-A0AAV4H5B5-F1
#
_cell.length_a   1.000
_cell.length_b   1.000
_cell.length_c   1.000
_cell.angle_alpha   90.00
_cell.angle_beta   90.00
_cell.angle_gamma   90.00
#
_symmetry.space_group_name_H-M   'P 1'
#
loop_
_entity.id
_entity.type
_entity.pdbx_description
1 polymer ?
#
loop_
_entity_poly.entity_id
_entity_poly.type
_entity_poly.pdbx_seq_one_letter_code
_entity_poly.pdbx_strand_id
1 'polypeptide(L)' 'MADVGERLVQQLMKRKLRYAVHIMRGSSGPLLQLSLEGKIKGKRGQGRPRRNWMDDVKEWSGSTSYGDTKRKAENREEWS' A
#
# COMPACT_ATOMS: atom_id res chain seq x y z
N MET A 1 20.39 -3.72 21.05
CA MET A 1 19.77 -4.84 20.34
C MET A 1 18.31 -4.46 20.13
N ALA A 2 17.83 -4.35 18.89
CA ALA A 2 16.41 -4.12 18.65
C ALA A 2 15.59 -5.25 19.29
N ASP A 3 14.54 -4.90 20.01
CA ASP A 3 13.64 -5.85 20.67
C ASP A 3 13.04 -6.80 19.62
N VAL A 4 12.80 -8.06 19.98
CA VAL A 4 12.26 -9.07 19.04
C VAL A 4 10.93 -8.59 18.42
N GLY A 5 10.13 -7.85 19.19
CA GLY A 5 8.91 -7.22 18.72
C GLY A 5 9.15 -6.19 17.61
N GLU A 6 10.15 -5.31 17.77
CA GLU A 6 10.49 -4.29 16.78
C GLU A 6 10.90 -4.94 15.45
N ARG A 7 11.73 -5.98 15.51
CA ARG A 7 12.16 -6.72 14.30
C ARG A 7 10.98 -7.38 13.57
N LEU A 8 10.03 -7.94 14.32
CA LEU A 8 8.82 -8.54 13.73
C LEU A 8 7.94 -7.49 13.03
N VAL A 9 7.75 -6.33 13.66
CA VAL A 9 6.98 -5.22 13.07
C VAL A 9 7.61 -4.76 11.76
N GLN A 10 8.93 -4.56 11.73
CA GLN A 10 9.65 -4.16 10.51
C GLN A 10 9.51 -5.18 9.37
N GLN A 11 9.57 -6.48 9.68
CA GLN A 11 9.35 -7.52 8.68
C GLN A 11 7.92 -7.53 8.14
N LEU A 12 6.92 -7.35 9.01
CA LEU A 12 5.52 -7.26 8.60
C LEU A 12 5.27 -6.04 7.71
N MET A 13 5.84 -4.88 8.06
CA MET A 13 5.79 -3.67 7.25
C MET A 13 6.39 -3.92 5.86
N LYS A 14 7.60 -4.48 5.77
CA LYS A 14 8.24 -4.81 4.49
C LYS A 14 7.41 -5.78 3.64
N ARG A 15 6.79 -6.79 4.26
CA ARG A 15 5.91 -7.75 3.54
C ARG A 15 4.65 -7.09 3.01
N LYS A 16 3.99 -6.25 3.82
CA LYS A 16 2.80 -5.48 3.41
C LYS A 16 3.12 -4.55 2.25
N LEU A 17 4.24 -3.81 2.33
CA LEU A 17 4.69 -2.93 1.25
C LEU A 17 4.94 -3.69 -0.05
N ARG A 18 5.67 -4.80 -0.01
CA ARG A 18 5.92 -5.65 -1.19
C ARG A 18 4.63 -6.17 -1.82
N TYR A 19 3.68 -6.57 -0.99
CA TYR A 19 2.39 -7.04 -1.49
C TYR A 19 1.60 -5.91 -2.16
N ALA A 20 1.57 -4.71 -1.58
CA ALA A 20 0.89 -3.56 -2.18
C ALA A 20 1.46 -3.22 -3.57
N VAL A 21 2.80 -3.19 -3.69
CA VAL A 21 3.50 -2.96 -4.95
C VAL A 21 3.21 -4.07 -5.97
N HIS A 22 3.18 -5.32 -5.53
CA HIS A 22 2.81 -6.45 -6.39
C HIS A 22 1.40 -6.31 -6.98
N ILE A 23 0.44 -5.83 -6.18
CA ILE A 23 -0.93 -5.53 -6.67
C ILE A 23 -0.93 -4.34 -7.63
N MET A 24 -0.25 -3.25 -7.30
CA MET A 24 -0.22 -2.03 -8.12
C MET A 24 0.36 -2.26 -9.52
N ARG A 25 1.32 -3.19 -9.63
CA ARG A 25 1.92 -3.64 -10.90
C ARG A 25 1.00 -4.55 -11.72
N GLY A 26 -0.19 -4.90 -11.22
CA GLY A 26 -1.12 -5.82 -11.87
C GLY A 26 -0.68 -7.30 -11.84
N SER A 27 0.41 -7.62 -11.12
CA SER A 27 0.95 -8.99 -11.07
C SER A 27 0.09 -9.95 -10.24
N SER A 28 -0.79 -9.43 -9.39
CA SER A 28 -1.74 -10.21 -8.58
C SER A 28 -3.09 -10.45 -9.27
N GLY A 29 -3.20 -10.12 -10.56
CA GLY A 29 -4.44 -10.18 -11.33
C GLY A 29 -5.31 -8.91 -11.23
N PRO A 30 -6.24 -8.75 -12.18
CA PRO A 30 -6.97 -7.49 -12.38
C PRO A 30 -7.94 -7.16 -11.25
N LEU A 31 -8.49 -8.16 -10.56
CA LEU A 31 -9.50 -7.96 -9.50
C LEU A 31 -8.93 -7.17 -8.31
N LEU A 32 -7.72 -7.51 -7.88
CA LEU A 32 -7.08 -6.85 -6.73
C LEU A 32 -6.67 -5.42 -7.07
N GLN A 33 -6.15 -5.20 -8.28
CA GLN A 33 -5.85 -3.87 -8.77
C GLN A 33 -7.11 -3.01 -8.89
N LEU A 34 -8.20 -3.56 -9.45
CA LEU A 34 -9.51 -2.91 -9.50
C LEU A 34 -10.11 -2.66 -8.11
N SER A 35 -9.81 -3.49 -7.11
CA SER A 35 -10.28 -3.26 -5.74
C SER A 35 -9.56 -2.07 -5.09
N LEU A 36 -8.31 -1.80 -5.46
CA LEU A 36 -7.55 -0.63 -5.01
C LEU A 36 -7.90 0.64 -5.80
N GLU A 37 -8.05 0.54 -7.11
CA GLU A 37 -8.19 1.69 -8.03
C GLU A 37 -9.65 1.99 -8.40
N GLY A 38 -10.51 0.99 -8.27
CA GLY A 38 -11.90 1.04 -8.70
C GLY A 38 -12.69 2.07 -7.92
N LYS A 39 -13.34 2.98 -8.65
CA LYS A 39 -14.36 3.87 -8.10
C LYS A 39 -15.64 3.07 -7.93
N ILE A 40 -16.01 2.77 -6.69
CA ILE A 40 -17.34 2.22 -6.38
C ILE A 40 -18.37 3.32 -6.66
N LYS A 41 -19.39 3.02 -7.48
CA LYS A 41 -20.52 3.94 -7.68
C LYS A 41 -21.26 4.14 -6.35
N GLY A 42 -21.31 5.39 -5.87
CA GLY A 42 -21.96 5.76 -4.62
C GLY A 42 -21.17 6.82 -3.84
N LYS A 43 -21.85 7.59 -2.98
CA LYS A 43 -21.19 8.52 -2.05
C LYS A 43 -20.94 7.79 -0.74
N ARG A 44 -19.68 7.68 -0.28
CA ARG A 44 -19.39 7.31 1.11
C ARG A 44 -19.96 8.43 2.01
N GLY A 45 -20.58 8.06 3.13
CA GLY A 45 -21.09 9.03 4.10
C GLY A 45 -19.99 10.00 4.53
N GLN A 46 -20.35 11.28 4.74
CA GLN A 46 -19.44 12.30 5.25
C GLN A 46 -19.09 11.99 6.71
N GLY A 47 -17.98 11.31 6.89
CA GLY A 47 -17.31 11.15 8.18
C GLY A 47 -15.80 11.13 7.94
N ARG A 48 -15.01 11.27 9.01
CA ARG A 48 -13.55 11.13 8.89
C ARG A 48 -13.23 9.73 8.36
N PRO A 49 -12.53 9.60 7.21
CA PRO A 49 -12.12 8.30 6.71
C PRO A 49 -11.28 7.58 7.77
N ARG A 50 -11.59 6.30 8.01
CA ARG A 50 -10.74 5.46 8.84
C ARG A 50 -9.41 5.25 8.10
N ARG A 51 -8.31 5.25 8.87
CA ARG A 51 -6.99 4.85 8.37
C ARG A 51 -7.11 3.43 7.79
N ASN A 52 -6.75 3.28 6.53
CA ASN A 52 -6.79 2.00 5.84
C ASN A 52 -5.38 1.58 5.40
N TRP A 53 -5.26 0.38 4.83
CA TRP A 53 -3.98 -0.17 4.41
C TRP A 53 -3.24 0.72 3.39
N MET A 54 -3.95 1.42 2.51
CA MET A 54 -3.32 2.36 1.56
C MET A 54 -2.77 3.61 2.24
N ASP A 55 -3.35 4.03 3.37
CA ASP A 55 -2.78 5.11 4.19
C ASP A 55 -1.45 4.68 4.81
N ASP A 56 -1.39 3.45 5.36
CA ASP A 56 -0.14 2.87 5.87
C ASP A 56 0.93 2.76 4.78
N VAL A 57 0.55 2.25 3.60
CA VAL A 57 1.47 2.07 2.48
C VAL A 57 2.06 3.41 2.03
N LYS A 58 1.24 4.47 1.93
CA LYS A 58 1.72 5.83 1.61
C LYS A 58 2.68 6.36 2.68
N GLU A 59 2.32 6.20 3.95
CA GLU A 59 3.14 6.66 5.08
C GLU A 59 4.49 5.95 5.10
N TRP A 60 4.50 4.62 5.03
CA TRP A 60 5.74 3.83 5.07
C TRP A 60 6.60 4.00 3.81
N SER A 61 6.01 4.40 2.68
CA SER A 61 6.75 4.69 1.45
C SER A 61 7.20 6.14 1.31
N GLY A 62 6.90 7.00 2.29
CA GLY A 62 7.14 8.43 2.21
C GLY A 62 6.46 9.08 0.99
N SER A 63 5.23 8.66 0.68
CA SER A 63 4.44 9.18 -0.44
C SER A 63 3.24 9.98 0.06
N THR A 64 2.90 11.06 -0.64
CA THR A 64 1.78 11.93 -0.28
C THR A 64 0.47 11.51 -0.95
N SER A 65 0.55 10.79 -2.09
CA SER A 65 -0.61 10.33 -2.85
C SER A 65 -0.50 8.88 -3.32
N TYR A 66 -1.64 8.28 -3.69
CA TYR A 66 -1.67 6.96 -4.33
C TYR A 66 -0.88 6.95 -5.65
N GLY A 67 -0.98 8.01 -6.45
CA GLY A 67 -0.27 8.13 -7.72
C GLY A 67 1.24 8.11 -7.54
N ASP A 68 1.75 8.82 -6.53
CA ASP A 68 3.18 8.81 -6.19
C ASP A 68 3.64 7.44 -5.73
N THR A 69 2.85 6.76 -4.88
CA THR A 69 3.14 5.39 -4.48
C THR A 69 3.15 4.44 -5.67
N LYS A 70 2.17 4.54 -6.59
CA LYS A 70 2.09 3.68 -7.78
C LYS A 70 3.29 3.91 -8.71
N ARG A 71 3.75 5.16 -8.88
CA ARG A 71 4.94 5.46 -9.68
C ARG A 71 6.22 4.92 -9.04
N LYS A 72 6.40 5.09 -7.72
CA LYS A 72 7.51 4.43 -7.00
C LYS A 72 7.43 2.91 -7.13
N ALA A 73 6.23 2.34 -7.09
CA ALA A 73 6.02 0.92 -7.25
C ALA A 73 6.47 0.41 -8.63
N GLU A 74 6.58 1.23 -9.68
CA GLU A 74 7.12 0.79 -10.97
C GLU A 74 8.63 0.48 -10.90
N ASN A 75 9.37 1.18 -10.03
CA ASN A 75 10.78 0.90 -9.78
C ASN A 75 10.93 -0.43 -9.02
N ARG A 76 11.54 -1.44 -9.63
CA ARG A 76 11.69 -2.77 -8.98
C ARG A 76 12.77 -2.79 -7.90
N GLU A 77 13.83 -2.02 -8.07
CA GLU A 77 14.99 -2.04 -7.18
C GLU A 77 14.67 -1.42 -5.82
N GLU A 78 13.84 -0.39 -5.81
CA GLU A 78 13.43 0.33 -4.59
C GLU A 78 12.53 -0.52 -3.65
N TRP A 79 12.01 -1.66 -4.12
CA TRP A 79 10.98 -2.45 -3.41
C TRP A 79 11.29 -3.96 -3.25
N SER A 80 12.54 -4.37 -3.50
CA SER A 80 13.03 -5.77 -3.36
C SER A 80 13.26 -6.20 -1.89
#